data_AF-A0A2D4SKW2-F1
#
_entry.id   AF-A0A2D4SKW2-F1
#
_cell.length_a   1.000
_cell.length_b   1.000
_cell.length_c   1.000
_cell.angle_alpha   90.00
_cell.angle_beta   90.00
_cell.angle_gamma   90.00
#
_symmetry.space_group_name_H-M   'P 1'
#
loop_
_entity.id
_entity.type
_entity.pdbx_description
1 polymer ?
#
loop_
_entity_poly.entity_id
_entity_poly.type
_entity_poly.pdbx_seq_one_letter_code
_entity_poly.pdbx_strand_id
1 'polypeptide(L)'
;MILLWILACKEEVSCPDTPTYENWAEGFFISKCQPCHAPEARGVFGAPAIEMNTHEEIMEILDVIQNSVLDNERMPPGGGLSDDDRILLQSWLDCPQ
;
A
#
# COMPACT_ATOMS: atom_id res chain seq x y z
N MET A 1 12.07 47.55 9.26
CA MET A 1 10.86 47.06 9.97
C MET A 1 9.91 46.55 8.90
N ILE A 2 9.51 45.29 8.77
CA ILE A 2 9.54 44.10 9.64
C ILE A 2 9.66 42.89 8.68
N LEU A 3 10.58 41.97 8.98
CA LEU A 3 10.65 40.64 8.36
C LEU A 3 9.44 39.83 8.85
N LEU A 4 8.41 39.65 8.02
CA LEU A 4 7.37 38.65 8.30
C LEU A 4 7.86 37.28 7.85
N TRP A 5 8.38 36.55 8.83
CA TRP A 5 8.60 35.12 8.77
C TRP A 5 7.25 34.42 8.65
N ILE A 6 6.95 33.90 7.46
CA ILE A 6 5.86 32.93 7.30
C ILE A 6 6.44 31.59 7.78
N LEU A 7 6.25 31.30 9.07
CA LEU A 7 6.28 29.91 9.53
C LEU A 7 5.10 29.20 8.85
N ALA A 8 5.40 28.48 7.78
CA ALA A 8 4.54 27.39 7.36
C ALA A 8 4.57 26.35 8.48
N CYS A 9 3.51 26.29 9.30
CA CYS A 9 3.26 25.10 10.09
C CYS A 9 3.09 23.96 9.09
N LYS A 10 4.08 23.07 9.05
CA LYS A 10 3.93 21.75 8.44
C LYS A 10 2.89 21.04 9.30
N GLU A 11 1.65 20.97 8.81
CA GLU A 11 0.61 20.19 9.48
C GLU A 11 1.05 18.73 9.42
N GLU A 12 1.34 18.16 10.58
CA GLU A 12 1.75 16.76 10.70
C GLU A 12 0.46 15.93 10.64
N VAL A 13 0.22 15.28 9.50
CA VAL A 13 -0.94 14.39 9.33
C VAL A 13 -0.76 13.25 10.33
N SER A 14 -1.61 13.24 11.36
CA SER A 14 -1.61 12.19 12.39
C SER A 14 -2.63 11.12 11.99
N CYS A 15 -2.18 9.87 11.94
CA CYS A 15 -3.03 8.72 11.58
C CYS A 15 -3.02 7.69 12.72
N PRO A 16 -3.63 8.03 13.87
CA PRO A 16 -3.57 7.19 15.07
C PRO A 16 -4.38 5.88 14.96
N ASP A 17 -5.27 5.78 13.97
CA ASP A 17 -6.21 4.65 13.82
C ASP A 17 -6.03 3.87 12.51
N THR A 18 -4.98 4.16 11.74
CA THR A 18 -4.68 3.39 10.53
C THR A 18 -3.82 2.18 10.88
N PRO A 19 -3.95 1.07 10.13
CA PRO A 19 -2.96 0.00 10.22
C PRO A 19 -1.55 0.54 9.98
N THR A 20 -0.54 -0.14 10.51
CA THR A 20 0.87 0.13 10.21
C THR A 20 1.44 -1.02 9.40
N TYR A 21 2.63 -0.81 8.85
CA TYR A 21 3.38 -1.83 8.16
C TYR A 21 3.58 -3.07 9.02
N GLU A 22 4.12 -2.91 10.24
CA GLU A 22 4.47 -4.00 11.13
C GLU A 22 3.27 -4.72 11.74
N ASN A 23 2.12 -4.04 11.88
CA ASN A 23 0.95 -4.61 12.54
C ASN A 23 -0.02 -5.31 11.57
N TRP A 24 0.04 -4.98 10.28
CA TRP A 24 -0.94 -5.45 9.32
C TRP A 24 -0.39 -5.52 7.89
N ALA A 25 0.20 -4.43 7.38
CA ALA A 25 0.47 -4.33 5.95
C ALA A 25 1.48 -5.38 5.47
N GLU A 26 2.54 -5.64 6.23
CA GLU A 26 3.52 -6.70 5.92
C GLU A 26 2.82 -8.06 5.71
N GLY A 27 2.00 -8.47 6.68
CA GLY A 27 1.24 -9.72 6.60
C GLY A 27 0.24 -9.74 5.44
N PHE A 28 -0.38 -8.59 5.14
CA PHE A 28 -1.28 -8.44 4.00
C PHE A 28 -0.55 -8.64 2.68
N PHE A 29 0.56 -7.93 2.43
CA PHE A 29 1.31 -8.05 1.18
C PHE A 29 1.91 -9.44 0.99
N ILE A 30 2.45 -10.05 2.05
CA ILE A 30 2.95 -11.43 2.04
C ILE A 30 1.84 -12.42 1.68
N SER A 31 0.64 -12.27 2.25
CA SER A 31 -0.42 -13.27 2.07
C SER A 31 -1.28 -13.06 0.83
N LYS A 32 -1.43 -11.83 0.35
CA LYS A 32 -2.37 -11.47 -0.73
C LYS A 32 -1.67 -11.09 -2.04
N CYS A 33 -0.45 -10.57 -1.99
CA CYS A 33 0.23 -10.01 -3.17
C CYS A 33 1.41 -10.89 -3.60
N GLN A 34 2.30 -11.22 -2.68
CA GLN A 34 3.50 -12.02 -2.94
C GLN A 34 3.24 -13.40 -3.58
N PRO A 35 2.14 -14.13 -3.32
CA PRO A 35 1.91 -15.43 -3.96
C PRO A 35 1.87 -15.40 -5.49
N CYS A 36 1.67 -14.23 -6.10
CA CYS A 36 1.75 -14.04 -7.55
C CYS A 36 2.90 -13.10 -7.96
N HIS A 37 3.27 -12.15 -7.10
CA HIS A 37 4.20 -11.07 -7.45
C HIS A 37 5.60 -11.23 -6.89
N ALA A 38 5.86 -12.13 -5.94
CA ALA A 38 7.22 -12.34 -5.46
C ALA A 38 8.14 -12.85 -6.60
N PRO A 39 9.44 -12.53 -6.58
CA PRO A 39 10.39 -12.98 -7.60
C PRO A 39 10.38 -14.48 -7.87
N GLU A 40 10.17 -15.30 -6.84
CA GLU A 40 10.04 -16.75 -6.92
C GLU A 40 8.70 -17.23 -7.49
N ALA A 41 7.66 -16.39 -7.46
CA ALA A 41 6.33 -16.65 -8.00
C ALA A 41 6.13 -16.10 -9.43
N ARG A 42 7.23 -15.68 -10.08
CA ARG A 42 7.20 -15.01 -11.39
C ARG A 42 6.37 -15.77 -12.43
N GLY A 43 5.43 -15.07 -13.05
CA GLY A 43 4.62 -15.58 -14.15
C GLY A 43 3.35 -16.32 -13.71
N VAL A 44 3.09 -16.46 -12.41
CA VAL A 44 1.79 -16.93 -11.90
C VAL A 44 0.70 -15.96 -12.37
N PHE A 45 -0.30 -16.47 -13.10
CA PHE A 45 -1.32 -15.67 -13.81
C PHE A 45 -0.75 -14.57 -14.73
N GLY A 46 0.51 -14.69 -15.18
CA GLY A 46 1.18 -13.66 -15.97
C GLY A 46 1.63 -12.43 -15.16
N ALA A 47 1.61 -12.51 -13.82
CA ALA A 47 2.05 -11.42 -12.96
C ALA A 47 3.56 -11.15 -13.11
N PRO A 48 3.97 -9.86 -13.18
CA PRO A 48 5.37 -9.50 -13.09
C PRO A 48 5.88 -9.72 -11.66
N ALA A 49 7.17 -9.99 -11.55
CA ALA A 49 7.86 -9.97 -10.27
C ALA A 49 7.97 -8.51 -9.78
N ILE A 50 7.59 -8.27 -8.53
CA ILE A 50 7.62 -6.99 -7.83
C ILE A 50 8.18 -7.27 -6.43
N GLU A 51 9.23 -6.55 -6.06
CA GLU A 51 9.77 -6.61 -4.70
C GLU A 51 8.80 -5.90 -3.75
N MET A 52 8.35 -6.60 -2.70
CA MET A 52 7.40 -6.12 -1.69
C MET A 52 7.76 -6.73 -0.32
N ASN A 53 9.06 -6.78 -0.02
CA ASN A 53 9.59 -7.40 1.19
C ASN A 53 9.80 -6.36 2.30
N THR A 54 9.91 -5.08 1.95
CA THR A 54 10.04 -3.99 2.91
C THR A 54 8.96 -2.94 2.72
N HIS A 55 8.77 -2.14 3.76
CA HIS A 55 7.87 -0.99 3.70
C HIS A 55 8.28 -0.05 2.55
N GLU A 56 9.57 0.27 2.41
CA GLU A 56 10.08 1.16 1.37
C GLU A 56 9.78 0.64 -0.05
N GLU A 57 9.96 -0.66 -0.29
CA GLU A 57 9.66 -1.26 -1.60
C GLU A 57 8.18 -1.13 -1.97
N ILE A 58 7.27 -1.27 -1.01
CA ILE A 58 5.83 -1.08 -1.22
C ILE A 58 5.49 0.40 -1.43
N MET A 59 6.17 1.30 -0.71
CA MET A 59 5.99 2.75 -0.86
C MET A 59 6.28 3.23 -2.29
N GLU A 60 7.18 2.56 -3.01
CA GLU A 60 7.53 2.89 -4.40
C GLU A 60 6.40 2.58 -5.41
N ILE A 61 5.39 1.81 -5.03
CA ILE A 61 4.35 1.28 -5.94
C ILE A 61 2.92 1.50 -5.42
N LEU A 62 2.70 2.37 -4.44
CA LEU A 62 1.37 2.60 -3.86
C LEU A 62 0.33 3.02 -4.90
N ASP A 63 0.73 3.82 -5.88
CA ASP A 63 -0.14 4.26 -6.98
C ASP A 63 -0.58 3.07 -7.85
N VAL A 64 0.34 2.13 -8.12
CA VAL A 64 0.06 0.90 -8.84
C VAL A 64 -0.91 0.02 -8.04
N ILE A 65 -0.70 -0.10 -6.72
CA ILE A 65 -1.58 -0.87 -5.84
C ILE A 65 -2.98 -0.25 -5.79
N GLN A 66 -3.09 1.05 -5.50
CA GLN A 66 -4.37 1.78 -5.48
C GLN A 66 -5.12 1.58 -6.81
N ASN A 67 -4.46 1.87 -7.92
CA ASN A 67 -5.08 1.81 -9.24
C ASN A 67 -5.49 0.37 -9.62
N SER A 68 -4.67 -0.63 -9.34
CA SER A 68 -4.93 -2.01 -9.76
C SER A 68 -5.91 -2.75 -8.85
N VAL A 69 -5.88 -2.49 -7.55
CA VAL A 69 -6.68 -3.20 -6.54
C VAL A 69 -7.98 -2.46 -6.25
N LEU A 70 -7.95 -1.15 -6.02
CA LEU A 70 -9.09 -0.38 -5.52
C LEU A 70 -9.83 0.38 -6.63
N ASP A 71 -9.12 1.08 -7.52
CA ASP A 71 -9.79 1.94 -8.50
C ASP A 71 -10.37 1.15 -9.68
N ASN A 72 -9.62 0.17 -10.19
CA ASN A 72 -10.03 -0.65 -11.34
C ASN A 72 -10.42 -2.08 -10.97
N GLU A 73 -10.16 -2.49 -9.72
CA GLU A 73 -10.47 -3.84 -9.22
C GLU A 73 -9.99 -5.00 -10.13
N ARG A 74 -8.88 -4.80 -10.84
CA ARG A 74 -8.29 -5.79 -11.76
C ARG A 74 -7.41 -6.81 -11.05
N MET A 75 -6.97 -6.50 -9.83
CA MET A 75 -6.19 -7.37 -8.99
C MET A 75 -6.93 -7.71 -7.69
N PRO A 76 -6.81 -8.97 -7.21
CA PRO A 76 -6.24 -10.13 -7.90
C PRO A 76 -7.18 -10.69 -9.01
N PRO A 77 -6.65 -11.32 -10.09
CA PRO A 77 -7.44 -11.74 -11.26
C PRO A 77 -8.44 -12.86 -10.99
N GLY A 78 -8.27 -13.60 -9.88
CA GLY A 78 -9.20 -14.63 -9.41
C GLY A 78 -10.08 -14.20 -8.22
N GLY A 79 -10.01 -12.93 -7.81
CA GLY A 79 -10.51 -12.50 -6.51
C GLY A 79 -9.63 -13.00 -5.35
N GLY A 80 -10.10 -12.88 -4.11
CA GLY A 80 -9.35 -13.28 -2.91
C GLY A 80 -9.09 -12.17 -1.89
N LEU A 81 -9.52 -10.94 -2.21
CA LEU A 81 -9.67 -9.86 -1.24
C LEU A 81 -11.14 -9.75 -0.85
N SER A 82 -11.39 -9.77 0.46
CA SER A 82 -12.68 -9.44 1.05
C SER A 82 -12.93 -7.93 1.02
N ASP A 83 -14.15 -7.50 1.34
CA ASP A 83 -14.45 -6.07 1.48
C ASP A 83 -13.67 -5.45 2.66
N ASP A 84 -13.52 -6.20 3.75
CA ASP A 84 -12.70 -5.78 4.91
C ASP A 84 -11.22 -5.61 4.52
N ASP A 85 -10.67 -6.52 3.70
CA ASP A 85 -9.32 -6.40 3.16
C ASP A 85 -9.15 -5.09 2.36
N ARG A 86 -10.14 -4.74 1.54
CA ARG A 86 -10.12 -3.52 0.71
C ARG A 86 -10.22 -2.25 1.56
N ILE A 87 -11.06 -2.28 2.60
CA ILE A 87 -11.21 -1.16 3.54
C ILE A 87 -9.90 -0.92 4.30
N LEU A 88 -9.28 -1.98 4.82
CA LEU A 88 -8.01 -1.87 5.54
C LEU A 88 -6.88 -1.43 4.60
N LEU A 89 -6.85 -1.94 3.35
CA LEU A 89 -5.90 -1.49 2.35
C LEU A 89 -6.07 0.00 2.02
N GLN A 90 -7.30 0.48 1.78
CA GLN A 90 -7.53 1.91 1.56
C GLN A 90 -7.08 2.73 2.76
N SER A 91 -7.43 2.31 3.99
CA SER A 91 -7.03 2.99 5.21
C SER A 91 -5.51 3.07 5.38
N TRP A 92 -4.76 2.05 4.95
CA TRP A 92 -3.30 2.07 4.97
C TRP A 92 -2.71 2.91 3.84
N LEU A 93 -3.26 2.84 2.61
CA LEU A 93 -2.80 3.65 1.48
C LEU A 93 -3.02 5.16 1.71
N ASP A 94 -4.08 5.53 2.42
CA ASP A 94 -4.36 6.91 2.80
C ASP A 94 -3.34 7.44 3.82
N CYS A 95 -2.72 6.56 4.60
CA CYS A 95 -1.67 6.92 5.55
C CYS A 95 -0.67 5.77 5.81
N PRO A 96 0.29 5.57 4.90
CA PRO A 96 1.19 4.43 4.92
C PRO A 96 2.31 4.69 5.92
N GLN A 97 2.13 4.13 7.11
CA GLN A 97 3.05 4.21 8.25
C GLN A 97 3.67 2.87 8.56
#